data_AF-A0A484QTA3-F1
#
_entry.id   AF-A0A484QTA3-F1
#
_cell.length_a   1.000
_cell.length_b   1.000
_cell.length_c   1.000
_cell.angle_alpha   90.00
_cell.angle_beta   90.00
_cell.angle_gamma   90.00
#
_symmetry.space_group_name_H-M   'P 1'
#
loop_
_entity.id
_entity.type
_entity.pdbx_description
1 polymer ?
#
loop_
_entity_poly.entity_id
_entity_poly.type
_entity_poly.pdbx_seq_one_letter_code
_entity_poly.pdbx_strand_id
1 'polypeptide(L)'
;MLMFRHDHRTSKDIDIFVPDPQYLGYLTPRLSDRAADLTTNYVEDPSSYIKLQFEEGEIDFVASPNLLKNAWERWEIQGQAIRVEHSAEIIAKKMFHRGNQASARDLFDLCLVIEREPDMLMTAAPHLLLHRDAFLARIQKPSAILRSSFEAIDTRRYTPSFAHCVDVASSFLKNL
;
A
#
# COMPACT_ATOMS: atom_id res chain seq x y z
N MET A 1 -0.58 5.45 -5.10
CA MET A 1 0.24 5.45 -6.34
C MET A 1 -0.05 4.32 -7.32
N LEU A 2 -0.25 3.06 -6.89
CA LEU A 2 -0.61 1.96 -7.82
C LEU A 2 -1.80 2.29 -8.74
N MET A 3 -2.84 2.94 -8.22
CA MET A 3 -3.98 3.41 -9.02
C MET A 3 -3.54 4.30 -10.20
N PHE A 4 -2.67 5.28 -9.97
CA PHE A 4 -2.24 6.19 -11.04
C PHE A 4 -1.36 5.48 -12.07
N ARG A 5 -0.54 4.51 -11.66
CA ARG A 5 0.34 3.77 -12.57
C ARG A 5 -0.45 2.78 -13.44
N HIS A 6 -1.46 2.11 -12.90
CA HIS A 6 -2.11 0.97 -13.56
C HIS A 6 -3.60 1.16 -13.87
N ASP A 7 -4.23 2.20 -13.34
CA ASP A 7 -5.67 2.47 -13.48
C ASP A 7 -6.54 1.23 -13.18
N HIS A 8 -6.18 0.48 -12.12
CA HIS A 8 -6.75 -0.84 -11.83
C HIS A 8 -7.98 -0.77 -10.93
N ARG A 9 -8.01 0.15 -9.96
CA ARG A 9 -9.15 0.44 -9.08
C ARG A 9 -9.08 1.87 -8.54
N THR A 10 -10.19 2.40 -8.06
CA THR A 10 -10.23 3.69 -7.36
C THR A 10 -9.56 3.60 -5.97
N SER A 11 -8.90 4.68 -5.56
CA SER A 11 -8.30 4.88 -4.25
C SER A 11 -8.35 6.37 -3.91
N LYS A 12 -8.80 6.70 -2.69
CA LYS A 12 -8.93 8.10 -2.24
C LYS A 12 -7.80 8.53 -1.31
N ASP A 13 -7.22 7.57 -0.59
CA ASP A 13 -6.20 7.81 0.43
C ASP A 13 -4.82 8.06 -0.19
N ILE A 14 -4.04 8.92 0.46
CA ILE A 14 -2.65 9.24 0.09
C ILE A 14 -1.73 8.78 1.22
N ASP A 15 -0.89 7.78 0.93
CA ASP A 15 0.17 7.35 1.83
C ASP A 15 1.49 8.08 1.49
N ILE A 16 2.11 8.71 2.48
CA ILE A 16 3.43 9.37 2.39
C ILE A 16 4.36 8.73 3.41
N PHE A 17 5.45 8.14 2.94
CA PHE A 17 6.42 7.48 3.81
C PHE A 17 7.61 8.40 4.12
N VAL A 18 7.94 8.52 5.40
CA VAL A 18 9.15 9.20 5.88
C VAL A 18 10.12 8.17 6.49
N PRO A 19 11.43 8.29 6.25
CA PRO A 19 12.38 7.25 6.67
C PRO A 19 12.71 7.27 8.16
N ASP A 20 12.40 8.38 8.86
CA ASP A 20 12.69 8.58 10.28
C ASP A 20 11.44 9.16 10.99
N PRO A 21 11.01 8.59 12.13
CA PRO A 21 9.91 9.15 12.93
C PRO A 21 10.08 10.62 13.31
N GLN A 22 11.30 11.14 13.42
CA GLN A 22 11.56 12.55 13.72
C GLN A 22 10.93 13.51 12.71
N TYR A 23 10.72 13.07 11.46
CA TYR A 23 10.04 13.89 10.45
C TYR A 23 8.56 14.13 10.78
N LEU A 24 7.92 13.25 11.56
CA LEU A 24 6.51 13.38 11.92
C LEU A 24 6.25 14.67 12.73
N GLY A 25 7.22 15.12 13.52
CA GLY A 25 7.11 16.37 14.27
C GLY A 25 6.86 17.62 13.40
N TYR A 26 7.28 17.61 12.14
CA TYR A 26 7.04 18.71 11.19
C TYR A 26 5.66 18.66 10.52
N LEU A 27 4.97 17.52 10.63
CA LEU A 27 3.76 17.19 9.89
C LEU A 27 2.51 17.16 10.78
N THR A 28 2.68 17.11 12.10
CA THR A 28 1.56 17.10 13.04
C THR A 28 0.93 18.49 13.17
N PRO A 29 -0.41 18.62 13.08
CA PRO A 29 -1.13 19.85 13.37
C PRO A 29 -0.85 20.43 14.76
N ARG A 30 -0.44 19.60 15.74
CA ARG A 30 -0.10 20.08 17.08
C ARG A 30 1.17 20.94 17.13
N LEU A 31 2.09 20.75 16.20
CA LEU A 31 3.42 21.38 16.21
C LEU A 31 3.70 22.22 14.94
N SER A 32 2.81 22.18 13.96
CA SER A 32 2.99 22.82 12.66
C SER A 32 1.74 23.60 12.29
N ASP A 33 1.81 24.93 12.36
CA ASP A 33 0.69 25.83 12.00
C ASP A 33 0.21 25.55 10.57
N ARG A 34 1.14 25.27 9.65
CA ARG A 34 0.80 24.91 8.27
C ARG A 34 -0.01 23.62 8.17
N ALA A 35 0.22 22.64 9.03
CA ALA A 35 -0.58 21.42 9.06
C ALA A 35 -1.94 21.67 9.73
N ALA A 36 -1.98 22.49 10.78
CA ALA A 36 -3.21 22.89 11.46
C ALA A 36 -4.15 23.72 10.56
N ASP A 37 -3.59 24.57 9.70
CA ASP A 37 -4.32 25.35 8.70
C ASP A 37 -5.03 24.44 7.67
N LEU A 38 -4.51 23.24 7.43
CA LEU A 38 -5.12 22.26 6.53
C LEU A 38 -6.27 21.52 7.20
N THR A 39 -6.05 21.01 8.41
CA THR A 39 -7.08 20.32 9.21
C THR A 39 -6.67 20.23 10.67
N THR A 40 -7.66 20.32 11.55
CA THR A 40 -7.51 20.00 12.98
C THR A 40 -8.06 18.61 13.32
N ASN A 41 -8.59 17.87 12.34
CA ASN A 41 -9.05 16.50 12.52
C ASN A 41 -7.93 15.52 12.11
N TYR A 42 -7.27 14.94 13.12
CA TYR A 42 -6.14 14.04 12.90
C TYR A 42 -6.00 13.01 14.03
N VAL A 43 -5.33 11.91 13.73
CA VAL A 43 -4.87 10.90 14.70
C VAL A 43 -3.36 10.76 14.57
N GLU A 44 -2.65 10.68 15.69
CA GLU A 44 -1.19 10.50 15.68
C GLU A 44 -0.72 9.39 16.63
N ASP A 45 0.29 8.66 16.18
CA ASP A 45 1.27 7.97 17.01
C ASP A 45 2.62 8.62 16.70
N PRO A 46 3.19 9.44 17.60
CA PRO A 46 4.42 10.18 17.34
C PRO A 46 5.63 9.32 16.95
N SER A 47 5.59 8.01 17.20
CA SER A 47 6.64 7.06 16.84
C SER A 47 6.43 6.37 15.49
N SER A 48 5.22 6.42 14.94
CA SER A 48 4.80 5.55 13.84
C SER A 48 4.10 6.26 12.69
N TYR A 49 3.11 7.13 12.97
CA TYR A 49 2.32 7.75 11.92
C TYR A 49 1.55 9.01 12.35
N ILE A 50 1.15 9.81 11.36
CA ILE A 50 0.14 10.87 11.47
C ILE A 50 -0.88 10.67 10.37
N LYS A 51 -2.16 10.68 10.72
CA LYS A 51 -3.29 10.57 9.80
C LYS A 51 -4.07 11.87 9.81
N LEU A 52 -4.04 12.60 8.71
CA LEU A 52 -4.82 13.82 8.51
C LEU A 52 -6.13 13.46 7.79
N GLN A 53 -7.26 13.93 8.32
CA GLN A 53 -8.58 13.61 7.80
C GLN A 53 -9.23 14.83 7.15
N PHE A 54 -9.76 14.61 5.94
CA PHE A 54 -10.48 15.58 5.12
C PHE A 54 -11.82 15.00 4.65
N GLU A 55 -12.68 15.81 4.05
CA GLU A 55 -13.96 15.34 3.50
C GLU A 55 -13.75 14.41 2.29
N GLU A 56 -12.70 14.65 1.51
CA GLU A 56 -12.39 13.92 0.28
C GLU A 56 -11.63 12.61 0.50
N GLY A 57 -10.96 12.47 1.65
CA GLY A 57 -10.13 11.32 1.97
C GLY A 57 -9.14 11.57 3.10
N GLU A 58 -8.16 10.68 3.23
CA GLU A 58 -7.14 10.73 4.27
C GLU A 58 -5.73 10.88 3.68
N ILE A 59 -4.85 11.56 4.41
CA ILE A 59 -3.41 11.58 4.14
C ILE A 59 -2.69 10.94 5.32
N ASP A 60 -2.06 9.80 5.06
CA ASP A 60 -1.32 9.00 6.04
C ASP A 60 0.18 9.25 5.87
N PHE A 61 0.80 9.93 6.84
CA PHE A 61 2.25 10.01 6.97
C PHE A 61 2.74 8.87 7.84
N VAL A 62 3.57 7.98 7.29
CA VAL A 62 4.03 6.77 7.99
C VAL A 62 5.54 6.77 8.10
N ALA A 63 6.06 6.62 9.31
CA ALA A 63 7.48 6.44 9.56
C ALA A 63 7.88 5.00 9.19
N SER A 64 8.39 4.84 7.98
CA SER A 64 8.87 3.55 7.50
C SER A 64 9.98 3.75 6.46
N PRO A 65 11.19 3.22 6.70
CA PRO A 65 12.24 3.28 5.71
C PRO A 65 11.87 2.46 4.47
N ASN A 66 12.58 2.72 3.37
CA ASN A 66 12.46 1.90 2.18
C ASN A 66 12.96 0.48 2.47
N LEU A 67 12.25 -0.53 1.98
CA LEU A 67 12.66 -1.92 2.06
C LEU A 67 13.60 -2.29 0.91
N LEU A 68 13.36 -1.73 -0.28
CA LEU A 68 14.17 -1.98 -1.48
C LEU A 68 15.23 -0.90 -1.71
N LYS A 69 16.35 -1.29 -2.34
CA LYS A 69 17.38 -0.33 -2.78
C LYS A 69 16.85 0.61 -3.87
N ASN A 70 16.09 0.08 -4.82
CA ASN A 70 15.41 0.85 -5.85
C ASN A 70 13.92 0.99 -5.49
N ALA A 71 13.64 1.76 -4.46
CA ALA A 71 12.30 1.86 -3.88
C ALA A 71 11.37 2.86 -4.59
N TRP A 72 11.92 3.85 -5.30
CA TRP A 72 11.13 4.94 -5.88
C TRP A 72 11.75 5.48 -7.17
N GLU A 73 10.89 6.13 -7.95
CA GLU A 73 11.24 6.93 -9.13
C GLU A 73 10.75 8.38 -8.96
N ARG A 74 11.16 9.28 -9.87
CA ARG A 74 10.69 10.68 -9.86
C ARG A 74 9.55 10.87 -10.83
N TRP A 75 8.46 11.45 -10.36
CA TRP A 75 7.36 11.93 -11.19
C TRP A 75 7.28 13.45 -11.12
N GLU A 76 6.79 14.07 -12.19
CA GLU A 76 6.41 15.48 -12.17
C GLU A 76 4.90 15.58 -11.91
N ILE A 77 4.51 16.17 -10.78
CA ILE A 77 3.12 16.34 -10.39
C ILE A 77 2.91 17.82 -10.11
N GLN A 78 2.05 18.47 -10.92
CA GLN A 78 1.80 19.91 -10.84
C GLN A 78 3.08 20.77 -10.85
N GLY A 79 4.06 20.41 -11.69
CA GLY A 79 5.34 21.10 -11.78
C GLY A 79 6.32 20.82 -10.64
N GLN A 80 5.99 19.90 -9.72
CA GLN A 80 6.85 19.49 -8.62
C GLN A 80 7.44 18.10 -8.87
N ALA A 81 8.74 17.96 -8.63
CA ALA A 81 9.41 16.66 -8.69
C ALA A 81 9.15 15.88 -7.40
N ILE A 82 8.32 14.84 -7.47
CA ILE A 82 7.91 14.02 -6.33
C ILE A 82 8.51 12.62 -6.46
N ARG A 83 8.97 12.06 -5.33
CA ARG A 83 9.42 10.66 -5.26
C ARG A 83 8.21 9.74 -5.09
N VAL A 84 8.07 8.78 -5.98
CA VAL A 84 6.94 7.87 -6.06
C VAL A 84 7.44 6.44 -5.96
N GLU A 85 6.92 5.68 -5.00
CA GLU A 85 7.34 4.29 -4.80
C GLU A 85 7.06 3.41 -6.04
N HIS A 86 8.00 2.51 -6.31
CA HIS A 86 7.78 1.42 -7.28
C HIS A 86 6.74 0.43 -6.74
N SER A 87 6.08 -0.28 -7.65
CA SER A 87 5.01 -1.21 -7.29
C SER A 87 5.51 -2.30 -6.35
N ALA A 88 6.74 -2.78 -6.58
CA ALA A 88 7.41 -3.75 -5.73
C ALA A 88 7.61 -3.26 -4.29
N GLU A 89 8.01 -2.00 -4.09
CA GLU A 89 8.17 -1.41 -2.75
C GLU A 89 6.82 -1.33 -2.00
N ILE A 90 5.77 -0.88 -2.71
CA ILE A 90 4.42 -0.77 -2.14
C ILE A 90 3.92 -2.14 -1.67
N ILE A 91 4.07 -3.17 -2.50
CA ILE A 91 3.69 -4.55 -2.15
C ILE A 91 4.58 -5.09 -1.02
N ALA A 92 5.89 -4.85 -1.06
CA ALA A 92 6.83 -5.27 -0.03
C ALA A 92 6.41 -4.73 1.34
N LYS A 93 6.14 -3.43 1.45
CA LYS A 93 5.72 -2.78 2.70
C LYS A 93 4.39 -3.35 3.22
N LYS A 94 3.40 -3.54 2.33
CA LYS A 94 2.12 -4.15 2.72
C LYS A 94 2.30 -5.56 3.28
N MET A 95 3.09 -6.39 2.61
CA MET A 95 3.34 -7.76 3.03
C MET A 95 4.16 -7.83 4.32
N PHE A 96 5.21 -7.00 4.42
CA PHE A 96 6.11 -6.97 5.56
C PHE A 96 5.41 -6.48 6.84
N HIS A 97 4.64 -5.40 6.76
CA HIS A 97 4.02 -4.79 7.96
C HIS A 97 2.69 -5.43 8.35
N ARG A 98 1.92 -5.94 7.39
CA ARG A 98 0.55 -6.42 7.67
C ARG A 98 0.11 -7.62 6.82
N GLY A 99 1.03 -8.41 6.28
CA GLY A 99 0.68 -9.60 5.50
C GLY A 99 -0.16 -10.62 6.28
N ASN A 100 -0.01 -10.67 7.61
CA ASN A 100 -0.84 -11.49 8.50
C ASN A 100 -2.29 -11.00 8.65
N GLN A 101 -2.59 -9.77 8.24
CA GLN A 101 -3.90 -9.11 8.30
C GLN A 101 -4.37 -8.64 6.92
N ALA A 102 -3.93 -9.33 5.86
CA ALA A 102 -4.19 -8.93 4.48
C ALA A 102 -5.64 -8.54 4.18
N SER A 103 -5.83 -7.38 3.57
CA SER A 103 -7.12 -6.92 3.08
C SER A 103 -7.43 -7.48 1.69
N ALA A 104 -8.69 -7.37 1.26
CA ALA A 104 -9.09 -7.70 -0.11
C ALA A 104 -8.31 -6.87 -1.16
N ARG A 105 -8.05 -5.58 -0.85
CA ARG A 105 -7.25 -4.69 -1.69
C ARG A 105 -5.79 -5.15 -1.79
N ASP A 106 -5.23 -5.73 -0.74
CA ASP A 106 -3.85 -6.23 -0.78
C ASP A 106 -3.71 -7.46 -1.69
N LEU A 107 -4.68 -8.38 -1.68
CA LEU A 107 -4.74 -9.48 -2.65
C LEU A 107 -4.90 -8.97 -4.09
N PHE A 108 -5.82 -8.01 -4.29
CA PHE A 108 -6.08 -7.42 -5.61
C PHE A 108 -4.84 -6.70 -6.17
N ASP A 109 -4.21 -5.85 -5.36
CA ASP A 109 -3.00 -5.10 -5.73
C ASP A 109 -1.83 -6.07 -5.98
N LEU A 110 -1.65 -7.12 -5.17
CA LEU A 110 -0.61 -8.13 -5.37
C LEU A 110 -0.79 -8.88 -6.68
N CYS A 111 -2.02 -9.33 -6.99
CA CYS A 111 -2.32 -10.03 -8.24
C CYS A 111 -1.96 -9.19 -9.46
N LEU A 112 -2.36 -7.91 -9.47
CA LEU A 112 -2.00 -6.98 -10.54
C LEU A 112 -0.48 -6.89 -10.71
N VAL A 113 0.26 -6.69 -9.62
CA VAL A 113 1.72 -6.47 -9.69
C VAL A 113 2.44 -7.74 -10.14
N ILE A 114 1.97 -8.93 -9.74
CA ILE A 114 2.50 -10.21 -10.26
C ILE A 114 2.32 -10.29 -11.77
N GLU A 115 1.16 -9.90 -12.31
CA GLU A 115 0.88 -10.01 -13.75
C GLU A 115 1.60 -8.96 -14.59
N ARG A 116 1.86 -7.76 -14.03
CA ARG A 116 2.41 -6.61 -14.76
C ARG A 116 3.91 -6.44 -14.59
N GLU A 117 4.43 -6.74 -13.41
CA GLU A 117 5.80 -6.43 -13.00
C GLU A 117 6.46 -7.59 -12.21
N PRO A 118 6.37 -8.87 -12.65
CA PRO A 118 6.83 -10.01 -11.85
C PRO A 118 8.33 -9.95 -11.53
N ASP A 119 9.18 -9.60 -12.50
CA ASP A 119 10.63 -9.53 -12.32
C ASP A 119 11.03 -8.45 -11.29
N MET A 120 10.34 -7.31 -11.34
CA MET A 120 10.56 -6.25 -10.35
C MET A 120 10.07 -6.68 -8.97
N LEU A 121 8.93 -7.38 -8.89
CA LEU A 121 8.42 -7.90 -7.62
C LEU A 121 9.34 -8.96 -7.00
N MET A 122 10.03 -9.77 -7.81
CA MET A 122 11.02 -10.74 -7.31
C MET A 122 12.15 -10.08 -6.51
N THR A 123 12.49 -8.83 -6.79
CA THR A 123 13.48 -8.09 -5.98
C THR A 123 13.03 -7.86 -4.54
N ALA A 124 11.72 -7.95 -4.28
CA ALA A 124 11.13 -7.84 -2.96
C ALA A 124 10.95 -9.16 -2.21
N ALA A 125 11.32 -10.30 -2.81
CA ALA A 125 11.05 -11.64 -2.27
C ALA A 125 11.37 -11.78 -0.76
N PRO A 126 12.51 -11.30 -0.23
CA PRO A 126 12.81 -11.42 1.21
C PRO A 126 11.74 -10.79 2.12
N HIS A 127 11.09 -9.72 1.66
CA HIS A 127 10.06 -9.00 2.41
C HIS A 127 8.67 -9.61 2.26
N LEU A 128 8.46 -10.48 1.27
CA LEU A 128 7.19 -11.20 1.06
C LEU A 128 7.10 -12.46 1.93
N LEU A 129 8.23 -12.99 2.39
CA LEU A 129 8.31 -14.26 3.11
C LEU A 129 7.83 -14.18 4.58
N LEU A 130 8.04 -13.06 5.26
CA LEU A 130 7.80 -12.92 6.71
C LEU A 130 6.38 -13.34 7.14
N HIS A 131 5.38 -12.97 6.34
CA HIS A 131 3.97 -13.27 6.61
C HIS A 131 3.31 -14.12 5.52
N ARG A 132 4.11 -14.76 4.66
CA ARG A 132 3.63 -15.53 3.50
C ARG A 132 2.57 -16.55 3.90
N ASP A 133 2.88 -17.40 4.88
CA ASP A 133 2.02 -18.54 5.22
C ASP A 133 0.69 -18.06 5.83
N ALA A 134 0.72 -17.00 6.64
CA ALA A 134 -0.48 -16.37 7.19
C ALA A 134 -1.33 -15.72 6.09
N PHE A 135 -0.70 -15.03 5.13
CA PHE A 135 -1.36 -14.45 3.97
C PHE A 135 -2.04 -15.54 3.13
N LEU A 136 -1.31 -16.61 2.79
CA LEU A 136 -1.81 -17.75 2.01
C LEU A 136 -3.00 -18.42 2.69
N ALA A 137 -2.88 -18.72 3.99
CA ALA A 137 -3.97 -19.34 4.76
C ALA A 137 -5.24 -18.48 4.72
N ARG A 138 -5.09 -17.15 4.83
CA ARG A 138 -6.20 -16.21 4.84
C ARG A 138 -6.91 -16.11 3.49
N ILE A 139 -6.17 -16.09 2.37
CA ILE A 139 -6.79 -15.96 1.04
C ILE A 139 -7.36 -17.29 0.52
N GLN A 140 -6.80 -18.44 0.94
CA GLN A 140 -7.27 -19.77 0.55
C GLN A 140 -8.49 -20.22 1.36
N LYS A 141 -8.65 -19.70 2.58
CA LYS A 141 -9.84 -19.88 3.42
C LYS A 141 -10.43 -18.52 3.79
N PRO A 142 -10.97 -17.77 2.81
CA PRO A 142 -11.42 -16.41 3.03
C PRO A 142 -12.65 -16.39 3.95
N SER A 143 -12.71 -15.40 4.83
CA SER A 143 -13.96 -15.07 5.51
C SER A 143 -14.97 -14.50 4.51
N ALA A 144 -16.26 -14.57 4.84
CA ALA A 144 -17.31 -13.93 4.04
C ALA A 144 -17.03 -12.43 3.83
N ILE A 145 -16.51 -11.74 4.86
CA ILE A 145 -16.15 -10.33 4.81
C ILE A 145 -15.02 -10.07 3.81
N LEU A 146 -13.98 -10.92 3.79
CA LEU A 146 -12.86 -10.74 2.86
C LEU A 146 -13.34 -10.88 1.40
N ARG A 147 -14.19 -11.88 1.13
CA ARG A 147 -14.76 -12.12 -0.19
C ARG A 147 -15.69 -10.99 -0.63
N SER A 148 -16.65 -10.59 0.21
CA SER A 148 -17.55 -9.48 -0.13
C SER A 148 -16.81 -8.16 -0.31
N SER A 149 -15.77 -7.91 0.49
CA SER A 149 -14.92 -6.72 0.34
C SER A 149 -14.14 -6.72 -0.98
N PHE A 150 -13.76 -7.90 -1.49
CA PHE A 150 -13.10 -8.02 -2.79
C PHE A 150 -14.08 -7.74 -3.93
N GLU A 151 -15.27 -8.32 -3.86
CA GLU A 151 -16.33 -8.12 -4.85
C GLU A 151 -16.82 -6.67 -4.89
N ALA A 152 -16.70 -5.94 -3.78
CA ALA A 152 -17.03 -4.52 -3.67
C ALA A 152 -15.90 -3.56 -4.09
N ILE A 153 -14.74 -4.06 -4.56
CA ILE A 153 -13.67 -3.18 -5.04
C ILE A 153 -14.18 -2.40 -6.26
N ASP A 154 -14.07 -1.07 -6.20
CA ASP A 154 -14.38 -0.18 -7.33
C ASP A 154 -13.30 -0.30 -8.42
N THR A 155 -13.43 -1.36 -9.21
CA THR A 155 -12.51 -1.72 -10.30
C THR A 155 -12.61 -0.76 -11.48
N ARG A 156 -11.50 -0.59 -12.21
CA ARG A 156 -11.42 0.24 -13.40
C ARG A 156 -11.01 -0.60 -14.61
N ARG A 157 -9.76 -0.49 -15.08
CA ARG A 157 -9.28 -1.25 -16.26
C ARG A 157 -8.81 -2.67 -15.95
N TYR A 158 -9.00 -3.12 -14.71
CA TYR A 158 -8.55 -4.41 -14.23
C TYR A 158 -9.63 -5.05 -13.37
N THR A 159 -10.20 -6.15 -13.84
CA THR A 159 -11.38 -6.79 -13.26
C THR A 159 -11.18 -8.30 -13.05
N PRO A 160 -10.13 -8.74 -12.32
CA PRO A 160 -9.92 -10.16 -12.05
C PRO A 160 -11.00 -10.70 -11.09
N SER A 161 -11.26 -12.00 -11.18
CA SER A 161 -12.07 -12.67 -10.16
C SER A 161 -11.26 -12.91 -8.88
N PHE A 162 -11.95 -13.08 -7.75
CA PHE A 162 -11.29 -13.45 -6.49
C PHE A 162 -10.47 -14.74 -6.64
N ALA A 163 -11.05 -15.76 -7.29
CA ALA A 163 -10.38 -17.05 -7.50
C ALA A 163 -9.10 -16.89 -8.31
N HIS A 164 -9.15 -16.11 -9.39
CA HIS A 164 -7.97 -15.80 -10.20
C HIS A 164 -6.86 -15.14 -9.37
N CYS A 165 -7.20 -14.13 -8.57
CA CYS A 165 -6.21 -13.49 -7.70
C CYS A 165 -5.61 -14.45 -6.67
N VAL A 166 -6.41 -15.34 -6.09
CA VAL A 166 -5.92 -16.37 -5.16
C VAL A 166 -4.94 -17.31 -5.85
N ASP A 167 -5.24 -17.74 -7.08
CA ASP A 167 -4.40 -18.66 -7.83
C ASP A 167 -3.07 -18.01 -8.21
N VAL A 168 -3.11 -16.79 -8.76
CA VAL A 168 -1.92 -16.00 -9.12
C VAL A 168 -1.03 -15.75 -7.90
N ALA A 169 -1.62 -15.22 -6.82
CA ALA A 169 -0.86 -14.93 -5.60
C ALA A 169 -0.31 -16.21 -4.94
N SER A 170 -1.11 -17.29 -4.89
CA SER A 170 -0.67 -18.56 -4.32
C SER A 170 0.47 -19.18 -5.11
N SER A 171 0.38 -19.16 -6.44
CA SER A 171 1.41 -19.70 -7.32
C SER A 171 2.72 -18.92 -7.16
N PHE A 172 2.66 -17.59 -7.22
CA PHE A 172 3.84 -16.74 -7.06
C PHE A 172 4.51 -16.96 -5.70
N LEU A 173 3.75 -16.80 -4.61
CA LEU A 173 4.30 -16.86 -3.25
C LEU A 173 4.86 -18.24 -2.87
N LYS A 174 4.30 -19.34 -3.40
CA LYS A 174 4.81 -20.70 -3.16
C LYS A 174 6.12 -20.99 -3.91
N ASN A 175 6.41 -20.24 -4.97
CA ASN A 175 7.63 -20.36 -5.77
C ASN A 175 8.72 -19.34 -5.40
N LEU A 176 8.51 -18.55 -4.34
CA LEU A 176 9.52 -17.66 -3.75
C LEU A 176 10.51 -18.40 -2.85
#